data_AF-A0A662E0G0-F1
#
_entry.id   AF-A0A662E0G0-F1
#
_cell.length_a   1.000
_cell.length_b   1.000
_cell.length_c   1.000
_cell.angle_alpha   90.00
_cell.angle_beta   90.00
_cell.angle_gamma   90.00
#
_symmetry.space_group_name_H-M   'P 1'
#
loop_
_entity.id
_entity.type
_entity.pdbx_description
1 polymer ?
#
loop_
_entity_poly.entity_id
_entity_poly.type
_entity_poly.pdbx_seq_one_letter_code
_entity_poly.pdbx_strand_id
1 'polypeptide(L)'
;MWSDDDLVLRRVAIARGGVALVGLLLILAWPSRDSADTALILGGVILAIAATTYFTGRTFEVQRNESHRAVLARTALLTVAGVLMIAWPNVTTRVVGLLIGSALVIMGLGGVYRGFRGGSREVRWRGLAMVLSGVIALLIPESLVNFLLIGVTVAWAADAGFALVSPPPDESAESVPSFASGVLGWFSRFPMDEDQREMVTKKLFFEGAFARDRIWRYAILTALSTAIATLGIFVDSTAVVIGAMLIAPLMTPIMGTAAALVAAWPVRAFRALVMVAGGVALAIAVAWVLTGILAGATEPILSSSQITSRVSPTFLDLLIALAAGAAGAFAVSRSDISDSLPGAAIAVALVPPLSVIGITLRIGEYDDVSGAFLLFLTNLVGMILAGAFVFLLAGYTPVDR
;
A
#
# COMPACT_ATOMS: atom_id res chain seq x y z
N MET A 1 -15.99 -33.20 -18.19
CA MET A 1 -14.86 -34.06 -17.75
C MET A 1 -13.64 -33.29 -18.19
N TRP A 2 -12.73 -32.88 -17.29
CA TRP A 2 -11.77 -31.82 -17.63
C TRP A 2 -10.98 -32.22 -18.87
N SER A 3 -10.71 -31.23 -19.71
CA SER A 3 -9.70 -31.41 -20.75
C SER A 3 -8.35 -31.69 -20.07
N ASP A 4 -7.49 -32.51 -20.68
CA ASP A 4 -6.08 -32.63 -20.25
C ASP A 4 -5.39 -31.25 -20.22
N ASP A 5 -5.98 -30.29 -20.91
CA ASP A 5 -5.45 -28.96 -21.10
C ASP A 5 -5.50 -28.07 -19.83
N ASP A 6 -6.63 -28.10 -19.14
CA ASP A 6 -6.83 -27.30 -17.92
C ASP A 6 -5.97 -27.81 -16.75
N LEU A 7 -5.71 -29.11 -16.70
CA LEU A 7 -4.88 -29.76 -15.70
C LEU A 7 -3.41 -29.35 -15.82
N VAL A 8 -2.90 -29.15 -17.04
CA VAL A 8 -1.50 -28.77 -17.27
C VAL A 8 -1.28 -27.30 -16.95
N LEU A 9 -2.18 -26.41 -17.36
CA LEU A 9 -2.07 -24.99 -17.03
C LEU A 9 -2.04 -24.75 -15.51
N ARG A 10 -2.85 -25.51 -14.75
CA ARG A 10 -2.81 -25.52 -13.29
C ARG A 10 -1.46 -25.97 -12.74
N ARG A 11 -0.90 -27.08 -13.26
CA ARG A 11 0.44 -27.57 -12.83
C ARG A 11 1.54 -26.55 -13.10
N VAL A 12 1.41 -25.78 -14.17
CA VAL A 12 2.40 -24.77 -14.58
C VAL A 12 2.32 -23.53 -13.71
N ALA A 13 1.11 -23.07 -13.38
CA ALA A 13 0.91 -22.02 -12.39
C ALA A 13 1.51 -22.43 -11.04
N ILE A 14 1.26 -23.67 -10.59
CA ILE A 14 1.82 -24.23 -9.36
C ILE A 14 3.36 -24.30 -9.42
N ALA A 15 3.93 -24.76 -10.53
CA ALA A 15 5.38 -24.85 -10.70
C ALA A 15 6.05 -23.46 -10.67
N ARG A 16 5.49 -22.48 -11.39
CA ARG A 16 5.98 -21.09 -11.40
C ARG A 16 5.93 -20.46 -10.02
N GLY A 17 4.80 -20.56 -9.33
CA GLY A 17 4.71 -19.96 -8.00
C GLY A 17 5.44 -20.75 -6.92
N GLY A 18 5.70 -22.05 -7.11
CA GLY A 18 6.62 -22.81 -6.27
C GLY A 18 8.06 -22.29 -6.36
N VAL A 19 8.54 -22.03 -7.57
CA VAL A 19 9.84 -21.36 -7.81
C VAL A 19 9.85 -19.96 -7.18
N ALA A 20 8.79 -19.18 -7.39
CA ALA A 20 8.67 -17.84 -6.81
C ALA A 20 8.68 -17.86 -5.27
N LEU A 21 7.97 -18.81 -4.65
CA LEU A 21 7.90 -19.00 -3.21
C LEU A 21 9.27 -19.35 -2.63
N VAL A 22 10.01 -20.27 -3.26
CA VAL A 22 11.38 -20.61 -2.83
C VAL A 22 12.29 -19.40 -2.92
N GLY A 23 12.22 -18.63 -4.02
CA GLY A 23 12.97 -17.38 -4.16
C GLY A 23 12.63 -16.37 -3.06
N LEU A 24 11.34 -16.18 -2.76
CA LEU A 24 10.89 -15.29 -1.70
C LEU A 24 11.38 -15.74 -0.32
N LEU A 25 11.30 -17.04 -0.01
CA LEU A 25 11.80 -17.60 1.25
C LEU A 25 13.31 -17.42 1.40
N LEU A 26 14.08 -17.54 0.32
CA LEU A 26 15.52 -17.28 0.34
C LEU A 26 15.84 -15.81 0.59
N ILE A 27 15.06 -14.89 0.04
CA ILE A 27 15.18 -13.45 0.31
C ILE A 27 14.84 -13.16 1.77
N LEU A 28 13.75 -13.72 2.29
CA LEU A 28 13.27 -13.49 3.66
C LEU A 28 14.15 -14.14 4.73
N ALA A 29 14.75 -15.30 4.44
CA ALA A 29 15.64 -16.01 5.35
C ALA A 29 16.97 -15.27 5.57
N TRP A 30 17.30 -14.28 4.73
CA TRP A 30 18.57 -13.55 4.81
C TRP A 30 18.42 -12.04 4.59
N PRO A 31 17.79 -11.30 5.52
CA PRO A 31 17.46 -9.87 5.35
C PRO A 31 18.68 -8.94 5.24
N SER A 32 19.87 -9.39 5.65
CA SER A 32 21.09 -8.57 5.78
C SER A 32 21.97 -8.51 4.52
N ARG A 33 21.48 -8.97 3.36
CA ARG A 33 22.26 -9.01 2.11
C ARG A 33 22.19 -7.71 1.30
N ASP A 34 23.28 -7.41 0.61
CA ASP A 34 23.37 -6.30 -0.35
C ASP A 34 22.34 -6.47 -1.49
N SER A 35 22.00 -5.35 -2.14
CA SER A 35 21.06 -5.31 -3.28
C SER A 35 21.43 -6.28 -4.41
N ALA A 36 22.72 -6.59 -4.56
CA ALA A 36 23.26 -7.53 -5.55
C ALA A 36 22.79 -8.98 -5.32
N ASP A 37 22.72 -9.44 -4.07
CA ASP A 37 22.33 -10.83 -3.79
C ASP A 37 20.84 -11.05 -3.96
N THR A 38 20.03 -10.04 -3.64
CA THR A 38 18.58 -10.06 -3.88
C THR A 38 18.30 -10.17 -5.38
N ALA A 39 19.06 -9.42 -6.20
CA ALA A 39 18.97 -9.48 -7.65
C ALA A 39 19.44 -10.83 -8.23
N LEU A 40 20.44 -11.48 -7.63
CA LEU A 40 20.85 -12.84 -8.00
C LEU A 40 19.74 -13.87 -7.78
N ILE A 41 19.09 -13.84 -6.60
CA ILE A 41 17.99 -14.75 -6.29
C ILE A 41 16.82 -14.53 -7.25
N LEU A 42 16.43 -13.27 -7.47
CA LEU A 42 15.37 -12.91 -8.41
C LEU A 42 15.74 -13.30 -9.85
N GLY A 43 17.02 -13.20 -10.25
CA GLY A 43 17.49 -13.62 -11.56
C GLY A 43 17.33 -15.13 -11.76
N GLY A 44 17.63 -15.92 -10.73
CA GLY A 44 17.36 -17.36 -10.70
C GLY A 44 15.87 -17.69 -10.83
N VAL A 45 15.01 -16.96 -10.11
CA VAL A 45 13.54 -17.10 -10.20
C VAL A 45 13.07 -16.81 -11.64
N ILE A 46 13.53 -15.72 -12.25
CA ILE A 46 13.17 -15.34 -13.62
C ILE A 46 13.58 -16.43 -14.62
N LEU A 47 14.78 -17.00 -14.49
CA LEU A 47 15.25 -18.08 -15.38
C LEU A 47 14.42 -19.35 -15.23
N ALA A 48 14.09 -19.75 -14.01
CA ALA A 48 13.24 -20.91 -13.77
C ALA A 48 11.81 -20.68 -14.32
N ILE A 49 11.32 -19.43 -14.30
CA ILE A 49 10.04 -19.06 -14.92
C ILE A 49 10.14 -19.03 -16.45
N ALA A 50 11.25 -18.58 -17.02
CA ALA A 50 11.51 -18.68 -18.45
C ALA A 50 11.50 -20.14 -18.90
N ALA A 51 12.14 -21.03 -18.14
CA ALA A 51 12.17 -22.47 -18.41
C ALA A 51 10.76 -23.08 -18.36
N THR A 52 10.00 -22.84 -17.30
CA THR A 52 8.61 -23.34 -17.23
C THR A 52 7.76 -22.80 -18.37
N THR A 53 7.91 -21.52 -18.75
CA THR A 53 7.19 -20.92 -19.89
C THR A 53 7.53 -21.59 -21.22
N TYR A 54 8.81 -21.87 -21.45
CA TYR A 54 9.25 -22.58 -22.66
C TYR A 54 8.66 -24.00 -22.76
N PHE A 55 8.77 -24.77 -21.67
CA PHE A 55 8.34 -26.17 -21.67
C PHE A 55 6.82 -26.30 -21.82
N THR A 56 6.04 -25.40 -21.20
CA THR A 56 4.59 -25.40 -21.35
C THR A 56 4.13 -24.85 -22.69
N GLY A 57 4.70 -23.74 -23.15
CA GLY A 57 4.27 -23.12 -24.41
C GLY A 57 4.58 -24.01 -25.62
N ARG A 58 5.63 -24.84 -25.54
CA ARG A 58 5.94 -25.86 -26.55
C ARG A 58 4.90 -26.98 -26.62
N THR A 59 4.27 -27.34 -25.51
CA THR A 59 3.28 -28.43 -25.44
C THR A 59 1.85 -27.96 -25.71
N PHE A 60 1.51 -26.70 -25.49
CA PHE A 60 0.12 -26.24 -25.40
C PHE A 60 -0.35 -25.22 -26.45
N GLU A 61 0.45 -24.21 -26.77
CA GLU A 61 -0.03 -23.05 -27.57
C GLU A 61 -0.18 -23.35 -29.06
N VAL A 62 0.15 -24.57 -29.50
CA VAL A 62 -0.17 -25.05 -30.84
C VAL A 62 -1.69 -25.16 -31.06
N GLN A 63 -2.52 -25.17 -30.00
CA GLN A 63 -3.98 -25.32 -30.13
C GLN A 63 -4.84 -24.06 -29.85
N ARG A 64 -4.33 -23.00 -29.21
CA ARG A 64 -5.14 -21.83 -28.82
C ARG A 64 -4.58 -20.50 -29.34
N ASN A 65 -4.45 -20.37 -30.67
CA ASN A 65 -4.29 -19.12 -31.45
C ASN A 65 -3.19 -18.10 -31.03
N GLU A 66 -2.42 -18.31 -29.95
CA GLU A 66 -1.19 -17.56 -29.67
C GLU A 66 -0.10 -18.03 -30.63
N SER A 67 0.52 -17.07 -31.33
CA SER A 67 1.60 -17.42 -32.26
C SER A 67 2.76 -18.04 -31.50
N HIS A 68 3.29 -19.18 -31.95
CA HIS A 68 4.51 -19.81 -31.42
C HIS A 68 5.68 -18.80 -31.27
N ARG A 69 5.69 -17.76 -32.11
CA ARG A 69 6.64 -16.63 -32.05
C ARG A 69 6.50 -15.79 -30.78
N ALA A 70 5.31 -15.57 -30.27
CA ALA A 70 5.06 -14.80 -29.04
C ALA A 70 5.61 -15.52 -27.81
N VAL A 71 5.42 -16.83 -27.74
CA VAL A 71 5.94 -17.71 -26.67
C VAL A 71 7.46 -17.69 -26.63
N LEU A 72 8.09 -17.87 -27.80
CA LEU A 72 9.54 -17.82 -27.95
C LEU A 72 10.08 -16.43 -27.61
N ALA A 73 9.41 -15.37 -28.03
CA ALA A 73 9.80 -14.00 -27.72
C ALA A 73 9.75 -13.73 -26.20
N ARG A 74 8.65 -14.11 -25.52
CA ARG A 74 8.52 -13.97 -24.06
C ARG A 74 9.59 -14.79 -23.32
N THR A 75 9.79 -16.04 -23.72
CA THR A 75 10.81 -16.91 -23.13
C THR A 75 12.22 -16.34 -23.31
N ALA A 76 12.56 -15.90 -24.51
CA ALA A 76 13.86 -15.31 -24.80
C ALA A 76 14.06 -14.04 -23.98
N LEU A 77 13.06 -13.17 -23.90
CA LEU A 77 13.11 -11.95 -23.11
C LEU A 77 13.35 -12.22 -21.62
N LEU A 78 12.61 -13.17 -21.03
CA LEU A 78 12.79 -13.58 -19.64
C LEU A 78 14.17 -14.21 -19.41
N THR A 79 14.65 -15.02 -20.35
CA THR A 79 15.96 -15.65 -20.25
C THR A 79 17.08 -14.61 -20.28
N VAL A 80 17.03 -13.66 -21.22
CA VAL A 80 17.99 -12.56 -21.30
C VAL A 80 17.94 -11.70 -20.03
N ALA A 81 16.74 -11.35 -19.56
CA ALA A 81 16.57 -10.59 -18.32
C ALA A 81 17.19 -11.32 -17.12
N GLY A 82 16.90 -12.61 -16.96
CA GLY A 82 17.44 -13.42 -15.87
C GLY A 82 18.96 -13.56 -15.92
N VAL A 83 19.54 -13.80 -17.11
CA VAL A 83 21.00 -13.88 -17.29
C VAL A 83 21.67 -12.56 -16.97
N LEU A 84 21.17 -11.43 -17.49
CA LEU A 84 21.74 -10.11 -17.23
C LEU A 84 21.68 -9.76 -15.74
N MET A 85 20.59 -10.11 -15.07
CA MET A 85 20.42 -9.82 -13.64
C MET A 85 21.34 -10.65 -12.76
N ILE A 86 21.69 -11.89 -13.18
CA ILE A 86 22.70 -12.71 -12.51
C ILE A 86 24.12 -12.21 -12.81
N ALA A 87 24.41 -11.87 -14.07
CA ALA A 87 25.74 -11.47 -14.49
C ALA A 87 26.14 -10.09 -13.95
N TRP A 88 25.21 -9.13 -13.99
CA TRP A 88 25.44 -7.75 -13.58
C TRP A 88 24.21 -7.18 -12.85
N PRO A 89 23.94 -7.60 -11.61
CA PRO A 89 22.74 -7.22 -10.87
C PRO A 89 22.58 -5.70 -10.74
N ASN A 90 23.61 -5.00 -10.25
CA ASN A 90 23.54 -3.55 -10.01
C ASN A 90 23.40 -2.74 -11.30
N VAL A 91 24.08 -3.14 -12.37
CA VAL A 91 23.97 -2.46 -13.67
C VAL A 91 22.60 -2.69 -14.27
N THR A 92 22.09 -3.92 -14.20
CA THR A 92 20.79 -4.30 -14.77
C THR A 92 19.65 -3.58 -14.06
N THR A 93 19.59 -3.61 -12.73
CA THR A 93 18.54 -2.93 -11.97
C THR A 93 18.59 -1.41 -12.16
N ARG A 94 19.79 -0.82 -12.18
CA ARG A 94 19.96 0.61 -12.43
C ARG A 94 19.52 1.02 -13.84
N VAL A 95 19.96 0.30 -14.88
CA VAL A 95 19.58 0.61 -16.27
C VAL A 95 18.08 0.46 -16.49
N VAL A 96 17.48 -0.62 -15.99
CA VAL A 96 16.03 -0.84 -16.10
C VAL A 96 15.26 0.25 -15.35
N GLY A 97 15.68 0.62 -14.15
CA GLY A 97 15.06 1.70 -13.38
C GLY A 97 15.17 3.05 -14.08
N LEU A 98 16.32 3.36 -14.68
CA LEU A 98 16.51 4.57 -15.47
C LEU A 98 15.62 4.59 -16.72
N LEU A 99 15.45 3.46 -17.40
CA LEU A 99 14.55 3.36 -18.55
C LEU A 99 13.09 3.59 -18.16
N ILE A 100 12.63 2.96 -17.06
CA ILE A 100 11.28 3.15 -16.53
C ILE A 100 11.05 4.62 -16.14
N GLY A 101 11.98 5.20 -15.38
CA GLY A 101 11.91 6.60 -14.96
C GLY A 101 11.89 7.57 -16.14
N SER A 102 12.77 7.37 -17.13
CA SER A 102 12.82 8.17 -18.35
C SER A 102 11.53 8.09 -19.14
N ALA A 103 10.98 6.87 -19.32
CA ALA A 103 9.72 6.67 -20.02
C ALA A 103 8.54 7.38 -19.33
N LEU A 104 8.46 7.30 -18.00
CA LEU A 104 7.44 7.99 -17.21
C LEU A 104 7.55 9.51 -17.33
N VAL A 105 8.77 10.06 -17.30
CA VAL A 105 8.99 11.50 -17.53
C VAL A 105 8.55 11.90 -18.93
N ILE A 106 8.95 11.17 -19.97
CA ILE A 106 8.58 11.48 -21.37
C ILE A 106 7.07 11.43 -21.57
N MET A 107 6.41 10.35 -21.11
CA MET A 107 4.95 10.22 -21.18
C MET A 107 4.24 11.31 -20.38
N GLY A 108 4.76 11.63 -19.19
CA GLY A 108 4.24 12.68 -18.33
C GLY A 108 4.31 14.06 -18.97
N LEU A 109 5.46 14.43 -19.54
CA LEU A 109 5.64 15.69 -20.28
C LEU A 109 4.67 15.78 -21.47
N GLY A 110 4.48 14.68 -22.20
CA GLY A 110 3.49 14.59 -23.27
C GLY A 110 2.04 14.75 -22.78
N GLY A 111 1.73 14.21 -21.60
CA GLY A 111 0.45 14.40 -20.91
C GLY A 111 0.23 15.86 -20.50
N VAL A 112 1.24 16.51 -19.91
CA VAL A 112 1.19 17.94 -19.54
C VAL A 112 0.96 18.82 -20.77
N TYR A 113 1.72 18.59 -21.84
CA TYR A 113 1.59 19.34 -23.09
C TYR A 113 0.17 19.21 -23.70
N ARG A 114 -0.36 17.97 -23.78
CA ARG A 114 -1.73 17.74 -24.25
C ARG A 114 -2.78 18.38 -23.33
N GLY A 115 -2.54 18.38 -22.02
CA GLY A 115 -3.42 19.02 -21.04
C GLY A 115 -3.50 20.54 -21.21
N PHE A 116 -2.38 21.20 -21.49
CA PHE A 116 -2.37 22.63 -21.80
C PHE A 116 -3.05 22.93 -23.15
N ARG A 117 -2.77 22.14 -24.19
CA ARG A 117 -3.33 22.36 -25.53
C ARG A 117 -4.83 22.09 -25.62
N GLY A 118 -5.32 21.11 -24.85
CA GLY A 118 -6.74 20.73 -24.80
C GLY A 118 -7.56 21.40 -23.69
N GLY A 119 -6.96 22.29 -22.89
CA GLY A 119 -7.64 22.95 -21.75
C GLY A 119 -8.06 22.01 -20.61
N SER A 120 -7.76 20.72 -20.68
CA SER A 120 -8.17 19.72 -19.68
C SER A 120 -7.23 19.71 -18.48
N ARG A 121 -7.74 20.20 -17.35
CA ARG A 121 -7.03 20.21 -16.07
C ARG A 121 -6.69 18.80 -15.58
N GLU A 122 -7.54 17.82 -15.84
CA GLU A 122 -7.34 16.42 -15.45
C GLU A 122 -6.16 15.78 -16.19
N VAL A 123 -6.11 15.93 -17.52
CA VAL A 123 -5.02 15.40 -18.36
C VAL A 123 -3.69 16.03 -17.96
N ARG A 124 -3.69 17.33 -17.63
CA ARG A 124 -2.52 18.04 -17.15
C ARG A 124 -2.01 17.48 -15.81
N TRP A 125 -2.89 17.26 -14.84
CA TRP A 125 -2.48 16.72 -13.53
C TRP A 125 -1.98 15.28 -13.63
N ARG A 126 -2.60 14.44 -14.48
CA ARG A 126 -2.09 13.09 -14.76
C ARG A 126 -0.68 13.12 -15.35
N GLY A 127 -0.46 14.02 -16.32
CA GLY A 127 0.88 14.24 -16.87
C GLY A 127 1.89 14.66 -15.81
N LEU A 128 1.53 15.62 -14.95
CA LEU A 128 2.41 16.10 -13.88
C LEU A 128 2.76 14.98 -12.88
N ALA A 129 1.76 14.17 -12.50
CA ALA A 129 1.95 13.03 -11.62
C ALA A 129 2.91 12.00 -12.24
N MET A 130 2.78 11.70 -13.54
CA MET A 130 3.71 10.80 -14.25
C MET A 130 5.14 11.36 -14.30
N VAL A 131 5.31 12.68 -14.48
CA VAL A 131 6.64 13.31 -14.41
C VAL A 131 7.24 13.15 -13.01
N LEU A 132 6.47 13.46 -11.96
CA LEU A 132 6.91 13.30 -10.57
C LEU A 132 7.32 11.86 -10.27
N SER A 133 6.49 10.88 -10.62
CA SER A 133 6.81 9.45 -10.46
C SER A 133 8.04 9.05 -11.26
N GLY A 134 8.22 9.57 -12.47
CA GLY A 134 9.39 9.32 -13.30
C GLY A 134 10.67 9.91 -12.71
N VAL A 135 10.63 11.12 -12.15
CA VAL A 135 11.78 11.73 -11.45
C VAL A 135 12.15 10.93 -10.21
N ILE A 136 11.16 10.50 -9.41
CA ILE A 136 11.41 9.63 -8.25
C ILE A 136 12.08 8.33 -8.70
N ALA A 137 11.57 7.70 -9.75
CA ALA A 137 12.17 6.49 -10.33
C ALA A 137 13.62 6.68 -10.79
N LEU A 138 13.98 7.88 -11.30
CA LEU A 138 15.35 8.22 -11.69
C LEU A 138 16.28 8.45 -10.48
N LEU A 139 15.72 8.89 -9.34
CA LEU A 139 16.49 9.12 -8.11
C LEU A 139 16.80 7.82 -7.36
N ILE A 140 15.91 6.83 -7.42
CA ILE A 140 16.05 5.53 -6.72
C ILE A 140 15.78 4.33 -7.65
N PRO A 141 16.54 4.18 -8.77
CA PRO A 141 16.24 3.20 -9.81
C PRO A 141 16.35 1.75 -9.32
N GLU A 142 17.36 1.45 -8.49
CA GLU A 142 17.61 0.09 -7.99
C GLU A 142 16.50 -0.37 -7.04
N SER A 143 16.11 0.48 -6.09
CA SER A 143 15.04 0.20 -5.13
C SER A 143 13.69 -0.02 -5.84
N LEU A 144 13.40 0.77 -6.87
CA LEU A 144 12.18 0.62 -7.66
C LEU A 144 12.13 -0.73 -8.38
N VAL A 145 13.21 -1.12 -9.05
CA VAL A 145 13.23 -2.39 -9.80
C VAL A 145 13.15 -3.58 -8.86
N ASN A 146 13.91 -3.56 -7.76
CA ASN A 146 13.82 -4.61 -6.75
C ASN A 146 12.40 -4.73 -6.17
N PHE A 147 11.74 -3.59 -5.90
CA PHE A 147 10.36 -3.58 -5.44
C PHE A 147 9.40 -4.23 -6.46
N LEU A 148 9.49 -3.84 -7.73
CA LEU A 148 8.66 -4.40 -8.79
C LEU A 148 8.88 -5.92 -8.93
N LEU A 149 10.14 -6.36 -8.87
CA LEU A 149 10.48 -7.77 -8.98
C LEU A 149 10.00 -8.60 -7.80
N ILE A 150 10.16 -8.09 -6.57
CA ILE A 150 9.60 -8.73 -5.38
C ILE A 150 8.08 -8.79 -5.49
N GLY A 151 7.43 -7.69 -5.89
CA GLY A 151 5.98 -7.64 -6.08
C GLY A 151 5.47 -8.69 -7.09
N VAL A 152 6.15 -8.82 -8.24
CA VAL A 152 5.83 -9.85 -9.24
C VAL A 152 6.06 -11.27 -8.68
N THR A 153 7.14 -11.47 -7.92
CA THR A 153 7.44 -12.77 -7.28
C THR A 153 6.37 -13.15 -6.26
N VAL A 154 5.92 -12.20 -5.43
CA VAL A 154 4.81 -12.38 -4.49
C VAL A 154 3.52 -12.70 -5.23
N ALA A 155 3.21 -11.99 -6.31
CA ALA A 155 2.01 -12.23 -7.11
C ALA A 155 2.00 -13.66 -7.68
N TRP A 156 3.13 -14.14 -8.22
CA TRP A 156 3.25 -15.52 -8.69
C TRP A 156 3.13 -16.56 -7.59
N ALA A 157 3.72 -16.31 -6.42
CA ALA A 157 3.57 -17.20 -5.26
C ALA A 157 2.10 -17.27 -4.80
N ALA A 158 1.41 -16.11 -4.77
CA ALA A 158 -0.01 -16.02 -4.44
C ALA A 158 -0.88 -16.76 -5.47
N ASP A 159 -0.61 -16.60 -6.77
CA ASP A 159 -1.32 -17.33 -7.84
C ASP A 159 -1.15 -18.85 -7.71
N ALA A 160 0.04 -19.36 -7.38
CA ALA A 160 0.22 -20.80 -7.16
C ALA A 160 -0.52 -21.30 -5.92
N GLY A 161 -0.43 -20.56 -4.80
CA GLY A 161 -1.18 -20.88 -3.58
C GLY A 161 -2.70 -20.90 -3.86
N PHE A 162 -3.18 -19.92 -4.61
CA PHE A 162 -4.57 -19.85 -5.01
C PHE A 162 -4.97 -20.99 -5.95
N ALA A 163 -4.14 -21.34 -6.93
CA ALA A 163 -4.39 -22.47 -7.84
C ALA A 163 -4.38 -23.84 -7.11
N LEU A 164 -3.64 -23.97 -6.01
CA LEU A 164 -3.64 -25.17 -5.17
C LEU A 164 -4.97 -25.36 -4.44
N VAL A 165 -5.51 -24.29 -3.87
CA VAL A 165 -6.74 -24.33 -3.05
C VAL A 165 -8.02 -24.18 -3.89
N SER A 166 -7.93 -23.51 -5.04
CA SER A 166 -9.09 -23.24 -5.88
C SER A 166 -9.65 -24.52 -6.51
N PRO A 167 -10.99 -24.61 -6.61
CA PRO A 167 -11.60 -25.65 -7.39
C PRO A 167 -11.17 -25.55 -8.86
N PRO A 168 -11.33 -26.64 -9.61
CA PRO A 168 -10.96 -26.70 -11.02
C PRO A 168 -11.69 -25.64 -11.83
N PRO A 169 -11.04 -25.01 -12.83
CA PRO A 169 -11.75 -24.19 -13.79
C PRO A 169 -12.80 -25.03 -14.53
N ASP A 170 -13.97 -24.43 -14.77
CA ASP A 170 -15.04 -25.04 -15.57
C ASP A 170 -14.68 -24.97 -17.07
N GLU A 171 -15.33 -25.77 -17.93
CA GLU A 171 -15.04 -25.84 -19.38
C GLU A 171 -15.22 -24.48 -20.11
N SER A 172 -15.91 -23.53 -19.46
CA SER A 172 -16.12 -22.16 -19.93
C SER A 172 -15.02 -21.16 -19.48
N ALA A 173 -14.05 -21.57 -18.67
CA ALA A 173 -13.04 -20.68 -18.12
C ALA A 173 -12.02 -20.25 -19.18
N GLU A 174 -11.90 -18.93 -19.40
CA GLU A 174 -10.94 -18.39 -20.37
C GLU A 174 -9.49 -18.47 -19.89
N SER A 175 -9.24 -18.47 -18.58
CA SER A 175 -7.89 -18.48 -17.99
C SER A 175 -7.81 -19.27 -16.68
N VAL A 176 -6.61 -19.72 -16.32
CA VAL A 176 -6.31 -20.30 -15.00
C VAL A 176 -6.74 -19.32 -13.89
N PRO A 177 -7.35 -19.80 -12.79
CA PRO A 177 -7.66 -18.95 -11.64
C PRO A 177 -6.39 -18.28 -11.11
N SER A 178 -6.30 -16.96 -11.29
CA SER A 178 -5.31 -16.12 -10.64
C SER A 178 -5.85 -15.62 -9.31
N PHE A 179 -4.98 -15.42 -8.33
CA PHE A 179 -5.33 -14.83 -7.05
C PHE A 179 -6.02 -13.47 -7.25
N ALA A 180 -5.49 -12.64 -8.16
CA ALA A 180 -6.11 -11.36 -8.49
C ALA A 180 -7.54 -11.52 -9.02
N SER A 181 -7.78 -12.44 -9.96
CA SER A 181 -9.13 -12.74 -10.46
C SER A 181 -10.05 -13.33 -9.39
N GLY A 182 -9.51 -14.12 -8.46
CA GLY A 182 -10.24 -14.66 -7.33
C GLY A 182 -10.69 -13.58 -6.35
N VAL A 183 -9.79 -12.67 -5.99
CA VAL A 183 -10.08 -11.52 -5.13
C VAL A 183 -11.07 -10.58 -5.83
N LEU A 184 -10.82 -10.20 -7.08
CA LEU A 184 -11.72 -9.33 -7.85
C LEU A 184 -13.10 -9.97 -8.04
N GLY A 185 -13.15 -11.26 -8.38
CA GLY A 185 -14.39 -12.02 -8.52
C GLY A 185 -15.14 -12.20 -7.19
N TRP A 186 -14.42 -12.29 -6.07
CA TRP A 186 -15.02 -12.30 -4.74
C TRP A 186 -15.62 -10.92 -4.41
N PHE A 187 -14.89 -9.83 -4.65
CA PHE A 187 -15.42 -8.47 -4.47
C PHE A 187 -16.65 -8.21 -5.36
N SER A 188 -16.63 -8.64 -6.62
CA SER A 188 -17.76 -8.45 -7.54
C SER A 188 -19.00 -9.27 -7.18
N ARG A 189 -18.87 -10.33 -6.38
CA ARG A 189 -20.01 -11.13 -5.86
C ARG A 189 -20.69 -10.47 -4.67
N PHE A 190 -20.04 -9.52 -4.02
CA PHE A 190 -20.56 -8.81 -2.85
C PHE A 190 -20.51 -7.29 -3.06
N PRO A 191 -21.19 -6.74 -4.09
CA PRO A 191 -21.32 -5.30 -4.20
C PRO A 191 -22.04 -4.76 -2.97
N MET A 192 -21.58 -3.62 -2.44
CA MET A 192 -22.27 -2.97 -1.33
C MET A 192 -23.70 -2.62 -1.75
N ASP A 193 -24.66 -3.14 -0.99
CA ASP A 193 -26.08 -2.78 -1.12
C ASP A 193 -26.32 -1.36 -0.57
N GLU A 194 -27.46 -0.78 -0.90
CA GLU A 194 -27.81 0.60 -0.57
C GLU A 194 -27.77 0.87 0.95
N ASP A 195 -28.34 -0.05 1.74
CA ASP A 195 -28.30 0.01 3.21
C ASP A 195 -26.86 -0.01 3.75
N GLN A 196 -25.96 -0.77 3.11
CA GLN A 196 -24.56 -0.85 3.50
C GLN A 196 -23.83 0.46 3.16
N ARG A 197 -24.12 1.08 2.02
CA ARG A 197 -23.57 2.38 1.62
C ARG A 197 -24.03 3.49 2.57
N GLU A 198 -25.31 3.49 2.95
CA GLU A 198 -25.82 4.45 3.92
C GLU A 198 -25.16 4.26 5.29
N MET A 199 -25.03 3.01 5.75
CA MET A 199 -24.34 2.69 7.00
C MET A 199 -22.89 3.19 6.99
N VAL A 200 -22.12 2.92 5.94
CA VAL A 200 -20.73 3.38 5.78
C VAL A 200 -20.67 4.91 5.80
N THR A 201 -21.54 5.56 5.03
CA THR A 201 -21.65 7.02 4.98
C THR A 201 -21.93 7.59 6.37
N LYS A 202 -22.88 7.01 7.10
CA LYS A 202 -23.24 7.45 8.46
C LYS A 202 -22.12 7.23 9.46
N LYS A 203 -21.34 6.13 9.34
CA LYS A 203 -20.17 5.85 10.19
C LYS A 203 -19.02 6.84 9.94
N LEU A 204 -18.73 7.14 8.68
CA LEU A 204 -17.53 7.90 8.28
C LEU A 204 -17.71 9.42 8.36
N PHE A 205 -18.90 9.93 8.10
CA PHE A 205 -19.14 11.38 8.08
C PHE A 205 -19.76 11.87 9.38
N PHE A 206 -19.15 12.92 9.95
CA PHE A 206 -19.61 13.62 11.15
C PHE A 206 -20.79 14.55 10.83
N GLU A 207 -21.92 13.99 10.38
CA GLU A 207 -23.14 14.70 9.97
C GLU A 207 -24.35 14.32 10.86
N GLY A 208 -25.43 15.09 10.80
CA GLY A 208 -26.68 14.82 11.54
C GLY A 208 -26.75 15.37 12.96
N ALA A 209 -27.84 15.05 13.68
CA ALA A 209 -28.17 15.62 14.99
C ALA A 209 -27.09 15.38 16.06
N PHE A 210 -26.37 14.26 15.98
CA PHE A 210 -25.32 13.87 16.92
C PHE A 210 -23.90 14.19 16.43
N ALA A 211 -23.73 15.02 15.39
CA ALA A 211 -22.41 15.37 14.85
C ALA A 211 -21.51 16.00 15.92
N ARG A 212 -22.05 16.89 16.75
CA ARG A 212 -21.30 17.57 17.82
C ARG A 212 -20.74 16.57 18.83
N ASP A 213 -21.54 15.61 19.29
CA ASP A 213 -21.11 14.62 20.28
C ASP A 213 -20.02 13.71 19.72
N ARG A 214 -20.11 13.35 18.43
CA ARG A 214 -19.08 12.57 17.73
C ARG A 214 -17.77 13.33 17.59
N ILE A 215 -17.83 14.63 17.29
CA ILE A 215 -16.64 15.49 17.23
C ILE A 215 -15.97 15.60 18.61
N TRP A 216 -16.76 15.79 19.68
CA TRP A 216 -16.22 15.82 21.04
C TRP A 216 -15.60 14.50 21.45
N ARG A 217 -16.27 13.38 21.17
CA ARG A 217 -15.72 12.04 21.41
C ARG A 217 -14.41 11.84 20.65
N TYR A 218 -14.36 12.25 19.38
CA TYR A 218 -13.14 12.20 18.56
C TYR A 218 -12.00 13.02 19.19
N ALA A 219 -12.29 14.27 19.60
CA ALA A 219 -11.30 15.15 20.21
C ALA A 219 -10.77 14.60 21.54
N ILE A 220 -11.67 14.16 22.43
CA ILE A 220 -11.30 13.60 23.74
C ILE A 220 -10.44 12.35 23.58
N LEU A 221 -10.86 11.40 22.73
CA LEU A 221 -10.10 10.17 22.51
C LEU A 221 -8.75 10.45 21.84
N THR A 222 -8.68 11.39 20.90
CA THR A 222 -7.42 11.82 20.28
C THR A 222 -6.47 12.42 21.31
N ALA A 223 -6.97 13.31 22.18
CA ALA A 223 -6.17 13.92 23.23
C ALA A 223 -5.66 12.87 24.24
N LEU A 224 -6.53 11.98 24.72
CA LEU A 224 -6.16 10.92 25.67
C LEU A 224 -5.18 9.92 25.06
N SER A 225 -5.44 9.45 23.84
CA SER A 225 -4.53 8.55 23.11
C SER A 225 -3.16 9.21 22.92
N THR A 226 -3.12 10.47 22.49
CA THR A 226 -1.86 11.20 22.34
C THR A 226 -1.13 11.38 23.67
N ALA A 227 -1.84 11.64 24.76
CA ALA A 227 -1.25 11.73 26.08
C ALA A 227 -0.58 10.41 26.49
N ILE A 228 -1.28 9.29 26.32
CA ILE A 228 -0.73 7.94 26.60
C ILE A 228 0.48 7.66 25.68
N ALA A 229 0.41 7.99 24.40
CA ALA A 229 1.51 7.79 23.46
C ALA A 229 2.74 8.64 23.84
N THR A 230 2.53 9.90 24.21
CA THR A 230 3.59 10.81 24.66
C THR A 230 4.26 10.26 25.91
N LEU A 231 3.48 9.89 26.93
CA LEU A 231 4.01 9.27 28.15
C LEU A 231 4.73 7.95 27.85
N GLY A 232 4.19 7.13 26.95
CA GLY A 232 4.80 5.89 26.48
C GLY A 232 6.16 6.10 25.83
N ILE A 233 6.33 7.16 25.05
CA ILE A 233 7.62 7.56 24.45
C ILE A 233 8.60 7.99 25.55
N PHE A 234 8.15 8.79 26.53
CA PHE A 234 8.99 9.23 27.66
C PHE A 234 9.52 8.06 28.51
N VAL A 235 8.76 6.97 28.65
CA VAL A 235 9.20 5.76 29.35
C VAL A 235 9.76 4.68 28.41
N ASP A 236 10.00 5.01 27.14
CA ASP A 236 10.51 4.12 26.09
C ASP A 236 9.75 2.78 25.96
N SER A 237 8.43 2.79 26.15
CA SER A 237 7.60 1.57 26.17
C SER A 237 6.79 1.40 24.88
N THR A 238 7.27 0.53 23.99
CA THR A 238 6.55 0.14 22.77
C THR A 238 5.14 -0.37 23.08
N ALA A 239 4.95 -1.12 24.17
CA ALA A 239 3.65 -1.67 24.53
C ALA A 239 2.62 -0.59 24.90
N VAL A 240 3.04 0.44 25.64
CA VAL A 240 2.17 1.58 25.99
C VAL A 240 1.84 2.40 24.74
N VAL A 241 2.83 2.61 23.87
CA VAL A 241 2.64 3.32 22.60
C VAL A 241 1.66 2.56 21.69
N ILE A 242 1.74 1.23 21.62
CA ILE A 242 0.76 0.39 20.91
C ILE A 242 -0.63 0.47 21.56
N GLY A 243 -0.72 0.44 22.88
CA GLY A 243 -1.98 0.61 23.60
C GLY A 243 -2.65 1.96 23.32
N ALA A 244 -1.86 3.04 23.21
CA ALA A 244 -2.36 4.35 22.83
C ALA A 244 -2.97 4.36 21.43
N MET A 245 -2.30 3.71 20.47
CA MET A 245 -2.77 3.60 19.09
C MET A 245 -4.18 2.98 19.03
N LEU A 246 -4.44 1.88 19.76
CA LEU A 246 -5.73 1.17 19.78
C LEU A 246 -6.95 2.06 20.08
N ILE A 247 -6.76 3.13 20.85
CA ILE A 247 -7.83 4.02 21.33
C ILE A 247 -8.10 5.17 20.34
N ALA A 248 -7.15 5.45 19.44
CA ALA A 248 -7.16 6.64 18.59
C ALA A 248 -8.23 6.59 17.48
N PRO A 249 -9.13 7.58 17.38
CA PRO A 249 -10.21 7.57 16.38
C PRO A 249 -9.82 8.23 15.05
N LEU A 250 -8.52 8.39 14.75
CA LEU A 250 -8.02 9.06 13.53
C LEU A 250 -8.42 8.34 12.24
N MET A 251 -8.67 7.03 12.31
CA MET A 251 -9.02 6.24 11.14
C MET A 251 -10.36 6.67 10.50
N THR A 252 -11.35 7.07 11.30
CA THR A 252 -12.68 7.44 10.80
C THR A 252 -12.64 8.60 9.78
N PRO A 253 -12.07 9.78 10.09
CA PRO A 253 -11.99 10.87 9.11
C PRO A 253 -11.06 10.55 7.93
N ILE A 254 -10.06 9.68 8.09
CA ILE A 254 -9.18 9.24 6.98
C ILE A 254 -9.96 8.37 6.00
N MET A 255 -10.67 7.37 6.50
CA MET A 255 -11.54 6.52 5.68
C MET A 255 -12.70 7.33 5.07
N GLY A 256 -13.24 8.31 5.80
CA GLY A 256 -14.22 9.26 5.26
C GLY A 256 -13.67 10.11 4.10
N THR A 257 -12.39 10.48 4.16
CA THR A 257 -11.72 11.16 3.05
C THR A 257 -11.60 10.23 1.84
N ALA A 258 -11.16 8.98 2.04
CA ALA A 258 -11.07 7.98 0.98
C ALA A 258 -12.44 7.70 0.33
N ALA A 259 -13.49 7.46 1.12
CA ALA A 259 -14.84 7.23 0.64
C ALA A 259 -15.39 8.44 -0.14
N ALA A 260 -15.20 9.67 0.34
CA ALA A 260 -15.63 10.87 -0.35
C ALA A 260 -14.92 11.12 -1.67
N LEU A 261 -13.64 10.69 -1.80
CA LEU A 261 -12.90 10.75 -3.05
C LEU A 261 -13.48 9.78 -4.08
N VAL A 262 -13.82 8.55 -3.68
CA VAL A 262 -14.43 7.54 -4.57
C VAL A 262 -15.84 7.97 -5.00
N ALA A 263 -16.65 8.49 -4.07
CA ALA A 263 -17.99 8.99 -4.37
C ALA A 263 -18.01 10.38 -5.03
N ALA A 264 -16.86 10.97 -5.35
CA ALA A 264 -16.74 12.30 -5.95
C ALA A 264 -17.51 13.40 -5.18
N TRP A 265 -17.46 13.38 -3.84
CA TRP A 265 -18.12 14.35 -2.95
C TRP A 265 -17.12 15.38 -2.39
N PRO A 266 -16.77 16.46 -3.13
CA PRO A 266 -15.67 17.37 -2.76
C PRO A 266 -15.90 18.07 -1.41
N VAL A 267 -17.15 18.43 -1.09
CA VAL A 267 -17.49 19.07 0.19
C VAL A 267 -17.26 18.12 1.38
N ARG A 268 -17.64 16.85 1.22
CA ARG A 268 -17.43 15.81 2.24
C ARG A 268 -15.95 15.45 2.38
N ALA A 269 -15.23 15.36 1.27
CA ALA A 269 -13.79 15.13 1.27
C ALA A 269 -13.06 16.27 2.02
N PHE A 270 -13.42 17.53 1.75
CA PHE A 270 -12.84 18.68 2.45
C PHE A 270 -13.16 18.66 3.95
N ARG A 271 -14.42 18.41 4.34
CA ARG A 271 -14.81 18.32 5.77
C ARG A 271 -14.08 17.20 6.50
N ALA A 272 -13.94 16.04 5.87
CA ALA A 272 -13.20 14.91 6.43
C ALA A 272 -11.70 15.26 6.60
N LEU A 273 -11.10 15.92 5.60
CA LEU A 273 -9.72 16.38 5.69
C LEU A 273 -9.52 17.44 6.79
N VAL A 274 -10.48 18.35 6.99
CA VAL A 274 -10.48 19.30 8.11
C VAL A 274 -10.53 18.58 9.46
N MET A 275 -11.31 17.50 9.58
CA MET A 275 -11.33 16.67 10.80
C MET A 275 -9.98 15.97 11.04
N VAL A 276 -9.33 15.47 9.98
CA VAL A 276 -7.95 14.93 10.08
C VAL A 276 -7.00 16.02 10.56
N ALA A 277 -6.98 17.18 9.90
CA ALA A 277 -6.10 18.29 10.25
C ALA A 277 -6.33 18.80 11.68
N GLY A 278 -7.59 18.88 12.13
CA GLY A 278 -7.93 19.23 13.51
C GLY A 278 -7.43 18.21 14.53
N GLY A 279 -7.54 16.91 14.22
CA GLY A 279 -7.00 15.84 15.06
C GLY A 279 -5.46 15.86 15.14
N VAL A 280 -4.80 16.11 14.00
CA VAL A 280 -3.35 16.29 13.90
C VAL A 280 -2.88 17.46 14.75
N ALA A 281 -3.51 18.62 14.60
CA ALA A 281 -3.18 19.82 15.38
C ALA A 281 -3.39 19.59 16.87
N LEU A 282 -4.49 18.92 17.26
CA LEU A 282 -4.78 18.57 18.65
C LEU A 282 -3.74 17.61 19.22
N ALA A 283 -3.36 16.56 18.48
CA ALA A 283 -2.35 15.60 18.91
C ALA A 283 -0.98 16.29 19.11
N ILE A 284 -0.53 17.08 18.13
CA ILE A 284 0.73 17.83 18.24
C ILE A 284 0.69 18.78 19.44
N ALA A 285 -0.41 19.52 19.64
CA ALA A 285 -0.56 20.45 20.74
C ALA A 285 -0.54 19.74 22.11
N VAL A 286 -1.25 18.61 22.26
CA VAL A 286 -1.26 17.84 23.50
C VAL A 286 0.13 17.29 23.82
N ALA A 287 0.80 16.69 22.84
CA ALA A 287 2.16 16.18 23.02
C ALA A 287 3.14 17.32 23.38
N TRP A 288 3.04 18.47 22.72
CA TRP A 288 3.87 19.65 23.00
C TRP A 288 3.65 20.19 24.42
N VAL A 289 2.40 20.33 24.85
CA VAL A 289 2.04 20.81 26.20
C VAL A 289 2.55 19.83 27.26
N LEU A 290 2.30 18.53 27.09
CA LEU A 290 2.76 17.50 28.02
C LEU A 290 4.28 17.46 28.11
N THR A 291 4.97 17.54 26.97
CA THR A 291 6.43 17.63 26.93
C THR A 291 6.92 18.85 27.70
N GLY A 292 6.24 19.99 27.56
CA GLY A 292 6.56 21.20 28.32
C GLY A 292 6.37 21.07 29.84
N ILE A 293 5.38 20.29 30.28
CA ILE A 293 5.14 19.99 31.70
C ILE A 293 6.21 19.02 32.23
N LEU A 294 6.63 18.06 31.41
CA LEU A 294 7.60 17.01 31.76
C LEU A 294 9.07 17.44 31.62
N ALA A 295 9.34 18.54 30.90
CA ALA A 295 10.69 19.03 30.59
C ALA A 295 11.59 19.30 31.81
N GLY A 296 11.02 19.43 33.01
CA GLY A 296 11.81 19.53 34.25
C GLY A 296 12.33 18.21 34.82
N ALA A 297 11.96 17.06 34.24
CA ALA A 297 12.17 15.74 34.84
C ALA A 297 13.08 14.79 34.07
N THR A 298 13.46 15.05 32.80
CA THR A 298 14.13 14.03 31.96
C THR A 298 15.08 14.60 30.90
N GLU A 299 16.37 14.21 31.00
CA GLU A 299 17.46 14.32 30.01
C GLU A 299 17.73 12.93 29.37
N PRO A 300 18.36 12.81 28.19
CA PRO A 300 17.92 13.33 26.91
C PRO A 300 16.93 12.36 26.24
N ILE A 301 15.67 12.79 26.11
CA ILE A 301 14.57 12.04 25.46
C ILE A 301 14.90 11.67 24.00
N LEU A 302 15.73 12.47 23.34
CA LEU A 302 16.07 12.35 21.91
C LEU A 302 16.77 11.03 21.55
N SER A 303 17.46 10.37 22.51
CA SER A 303 18.06 9.05 22.29
C SER A 303 17.09 7.87 22.50
N SER A 304 15.81 8.12 22.79
CA SER A 304 14.80 7.07 22.91
C SER A 304 14.63 6.35 21.57
N SER A 305 14.60 5.02 21.65
CA SER A 305 14.35 4.15 20.49
C SER A 305 13.04 4.49 19.77
N GLN A 306 12.04 4.99 20.52
CA GLN A 306 10.75 5.40 19.98
C GLN A 306 10.79 6.68 19.15
N ILE A 307 11.73 7.60 19.41
CA ILE A 307 11.88 8.82 18.61
C ILE A 307 12.71 8.49 17.37
N THR A 308 13.86 7.83 17.56
CA THR A 308 14.77 7.50 16.45
C THR A 308 14.11 6.63 15.39
N SER A 309 13.22 5.71 15.78
CA SER A 309 12.49 4.86 14.82
C SER A 309 11.40 5.58 14.03
N ARG A 310 11.12 6.86 14.33
CA ARG A 310 10.01 7.63 13.73
C ARG A 310 10.47 8.86 12.94
N VAL A 311 11.75 9.22 13.05
CA VAL A 311 12.35 10.35 12.32
C VAL A 311 13.02 9.93 11.01
N SER A 312 13.21 8.62 10.80
CA SER A 312 13.81 8.05 9.58
C SER A 312 12.80 7.18 8.82
N PRO A 313 11.85 7.79 8.09
CA PRO A 313 10.85 7.03 7.34
C PRO A 313 11.49 6.13 6.29
N THR A 314 10.98 4.90 6.20
CA THR A 314 11.41 3.90 5.24
C THR A 314 10.30 3.58 4.24
N PHE A 315 10.65 2.94 3.14
CA PHE A 315 9.67 2.43 2.19
C PHE A 315 8.75 1.34 2.81
N LEU A 316 9.24 0.60 3.82
CA LEU A 316 8.43 -0.40 4.52
C LEU A 316 7.27 0.24 5.30
N ASP A 317 7.48 1.43 5.87
CA ASP A 317 6.43 2.18 6.55
C ASP A 317 5.27 2.53 5.61
N LEU A 318 5.58 2.88 4.36
CA LEU A 318 4.57 3.13 3.33
C LEU A 318 3.78 1.85 3.00
N LEU A 319 4.44 0.70 2.88
CA LEU A 319 3.74 -0.57 2.64
C LEU A 319 2.81 -0.94 3.79
N ILE A 320 3.26 -0.74 5.02
CA ILE A 320 2.44 -0.94 6.22
C ILE A 320 1.23 -0.01 6.17
N ALA A 321 1.42 1.27 5.83
CA ALA A 321 0.33 2.22 5.70
C ALA A 321 -0.67 1.87 4.59
N LEU A 322 -0.20 1.40 3.44
CA LEU A 322 -1.06 0.91 2.36
C LEU A 322 -1.89 -0.30 2.82
N ALA A 323 -1.27 -1.27 3.49
CA ALA A 323 -1.97 -2.43 4.04
C ALA A 323 -2.99 -2.02 5.10
N ALA A 324 -2.63 -1.10 5.99
CA ALA A 324 -3.50 -0.57 7.04
C ALA A 324 -4.71 0.18 6.44
N GLY A 325 -4.51 0.97 5.38
CA GLY A 325 -5.59 1.66 4.68
C GLY A 325 -6.54 0.71 3.98
N ALA A 326 -6.00 -0.30 3.29
CA ALA A 326 -6.80 -1.34 2.64
C ALA A 326 -7.63 -2.13 3.66
N ALA A 327 -7.00 -2.58 4.76
CA ALA A 327 -7.67 -3.29 5.84
C ALA A 327 -8.77 -2.43 6.49
N GLY A 328 -8.51 -1.12 6.63
CA GLY A 328 -9.46 -0.18 7.23
C GLY A 328 -10.71 0.02 6.38
N ALA A 329 -10.53 0.28 5.08
CA ALA A 329 -11.65 0.40 4.16
C ALA A 329 -12.42 -0.92 4.02
N PHE A 330 -11.71 -2.05 3.97
CA PHE A 330 -12.31 -3.38 3.90
C PHE A 330 -13.23 -3.64 5.09
N ALA A 331 -12.74 -3.37 6.30
CA ALA A 331 -13.53 -3.61 7.49
C ALA A 331 -14.71 -2.65 7.63
N VAL A 332 -14.52 -1.37 7.29
CA VAL A 332 -15.62 -0.40 7.29
C VAL A 332 -16.71 -0.79 6.27
N SER A 333 -16.33 -1.35 5.13
CA SER A 333 -17.26 -1.75 4.06
C SER A 333 -18.14 -2.95 4.42
N ARG A 334 -17.83 -3.66 5.51
CA ARG A 334 -18.45 -4.93 5.90
C ARG A 334 -19.23 -4.78 7.21
N SER A 335 -20.48 -5.22 7.23
CA SER A 335 -21.34 -5.21 8.43
C SER A 335 -21.07 -6.39 9.38
N ASP A 336 -20.49 -7.47 8.88
CA ASP A 336 -20.16 -8.69 9.60
C ASP A 336 -18.79 -8.62 10.32
N ILE A 337 -18.00 -7.58 10.06
CA ILE A 337 -16.73 -7.34 10.75
C ILE A 337 -16.98 -6.36 11.89
N SER A 338 -16.61 -6.75 13.10
CA SER A 338 -16.76 -5.88 14.28
C SER A 338 -15.93 -4.62 14.12
N ASP A 339 -16.50 -3.45 14.42
CA ASP A 339 -15.82 -2.15 14.37
C ASP A 339 -14.55 -2.10 15.25
N SER A 340 -14.42 -3.00 16.23
CA SER A 340 -13.26 -3.08 17.15
C SER A 340 -12.06 -3.89 16.63
N LEU A 341 -12.28 -4.84 15.71
CA LEU A 341 -11.23 -5.74 15.19
C LEU A 341 -10.14 -5.01 14.37
N PRO A 342 -10.50 -4.09 13.45
CA PRO A 342 -9.54 -3.38 12.60
C PRO A 342 -8.86 -2.23 13.34
N GLY A 343 -9.57 -1.57 14.26
CA GLY A 343 -9.04 -0.44 15.03
C GLY A 343 -7.76 -0.80 15.81
N ALA A 344 -7.66 -2.06 16.25
CA ALA A 344 -6.47 -2.60 16.92
C ALA A 344 -5.27 -2.84 16.01
N ALA A 345 -5.50 -3.31 14.80
CA ALA A 345 -4.42 -3.65 13.86
C ALA A 345 -3.92 -2.44 13.05
N ILE A 346 -4.74 -1.40 12.88
CA ILE A 346 -4.55 -0.33 11.89
C ILE A 346 -3.99 0.96 12.50
N ALA A 347 -4.21 1.20 13.79
CA ALA A 347 -3.86 2.48 14.42
C ALA A 347 -2.34 2.70 14.63
N VAL A 348 -1.51 1.74 14.20
CA VAL A 348 -0.06 1.69 14.41
C VAL A 348 0.68 2.88 13.78
N ALA A 349 0.11 3.52 12.76
CA ALA A 349 0.89 4.36 11.85
C ALA A 349 0.84 5.88 12.11
N LEU A 350 -0.03 6.41 13.00
CA LEU A 350 -0.34 7.86 13.00
C LEU A 350 -0.11 8.59 14.33
N VAL A 351 -0.67 8.11 15.44
CA VAL A 351 -0.58 8.86 16.71
C VAL A 351 0.88 9.03 17.16
N PRO A 352 1.72 7.99 17.12
CA PRO A 352 3.07 8.16 17.67
C PRO A 352 3.98 9.07 16.84
N PRO A 353 3.96 9.05 15.48
CA PRO A 353 4.60 10.12 14.71
C PRO A 353 4.11 11.52 15.10
N LEU A 354 2.80 11.73 15.31
CA LEU A 354 2.27 13.02 15.77
C LEU A 354 2.75 13.40 17.17
N SER A 355 2.86 12.44 18.08
CA SER A 355 3.45 12.66 19.42
C SER A 355 4.93 13.02 19.31
N VAL A 356 5.71 12.34 18.48
CA VAL A 356 7.12 12.67 18.23
C VAL A 356 7.27 14.08 17.66
N ILE A 357 6.41 14.49 16.71
CA ILE A 357 6.38 15.86 16.19
C ILE A 357 6.16 16.86 17.33
N GLY A 358 5.17 16.64 18.21
CA GLY A 358 4.91 17.55 19.33
C GLY A 358 6.05 17.61 20.35
N ILE A 359 6.68 16.47 20.65
CA ILE A 359 7.85 16.37 21.54
C ILE A 359 9.05 17.14 20.95
N THR A 360 9.42 16.83 19.72
CA THR A 360 10.60 17.40 19.03
C THR A 360 10.40 18.89 18.72
N LEU A 361 9.19 19.32 18.37
CA LEU A 361 8.81 20.74 18.28
C LEU A 361 9.00 21.49 19.60
N ARG A 362 8.76 20.82 20.75
CA ARG A 362 8.93 21.45 22.07
C ARG A 362 10.40 21.58 22.45
N ILE A 363 11.22 20.61 22.06
CA ILE A 363 12.66 20.55 22.38
C ILE A 363 13.48 21.43 21.41
N GLY A 364 12.97 21.71 20.21
CA GLY A 364 13.62 22.55 19.20
C GLY A 364 14.38 21.77 18.12
N GLU A 365 14.19 20.45 18.05
CA GLU A 365 14.83 19.57 17.06
C GLU A 365 14.04 19.53 15.75
N TYR A 366 14.22 20.56 14.91
CA TYR A 366 13.44 20.72 13.68
C TYR A 366 13.71 19.65 12.62
N ASP A 367 14.90 19.05 12.62
CA ASP A 367 15.25 17.96 11.70
C ASP A 367 14.39 16.72 12.01
N ASP A 368 14.29 16.34 13.28
CA ASP A 368 13.43 15.24 13.74
C ASP A 368 11.94 15.52 13.48
N VAL A 369 11.50 16.77 13.66
CA VAL A 369 10.14 17.21 13.29
C VAL A 369 9.86 16.90 11.83
N SER A 370 10.79 17.24 10.94
CA SER A 370 10.62 17.04 9.50
C SER A 370 10.53 15.56 9.13
N GLY A 371 11.36 14.72 9.75
CA GLY A 371 11.35 13.27 9.55
C GLY A 371 10.06 12.60 10.02
N ALA A 372 9.60 12.93 11.24
CA ALA A 372 8.36 12.41 11.79
C ALA A 372 7.12 12.94 11.04
N PHE A 373 7.16 14.19 10.58
CA PHE A 373 6.11 14.76 9.74
C PHE A 373 6.03 14.07 8.38
N LEU A 374 7.19 13.78 7.76
CA LEU A 374 7.24 13.05 6.51
C LEU A 374 6.65 11.64 6.66
N LEU A 375 7.04 10.91 7.71
CA LEU A 375 6.48 9.59 8.04
C LEU A 375 4.96 9.64 8.20
N PHE A 376 4.45 10.61 8.96
CA PHE A 376 3.01 10.82 9.14
C PHE A 376 2.32 11.08 7.79
N LEU A 377 2.88 11.98 6.97
CA LEU A 377 2.28 12.40 5.71
C LEU A 377 2.24 11.26 4.70
N THR A 378 3.33 10.52 4.55
CA THR A 378 3.39 9.35 3.65
C THR A 378 2.41 8.27 4.08
N ASN A 379 2.29 8.04 5.40
CA ASN A 379 1.34 7.08 5.93
C ASN A 379 -0.11 7.51 5.69
N LEU A 380 -0.43 8.78 5.94
CA LEU A 380 -1.76 9.34 5.70
C LEU A 380 -2.17 9.19 4.23
N VAL A 381 -1.30 9.60 3.31
CA VAL A 381 -1.57 9.50 1.86
C VAL A 381 -1.71 8.04 1.43
N GLY A 382 -0.81 7.16 1.88
CA GLY A 382 -0.88 5.72 1.60
C GLY A 382 -2.20 5.11 2.05
N MET A 383 -2.64 5.41 3.28
CA MET A 383 -3.91 4.92 3.79
C MET A 383 -5.12 5.42 2.99
N ILE A 384 -5.14 6.70 2.60
CA ILE A 384 -6.23 7.26 1.79
C ILE A 384 -6.29 6.58 0.42
N LEU A 385 -5.14 6.41 -0.24
CA LEU A 385 -5.06 5.80 -1.57
C LEU A 385 -5.49 4.33 -1.55
N ALA A 386 -4.96 3.54 -0.61
CA ALA A 386 -5.32 2.14 -0.47
C ALA A 386 -6.79 1.97 -0.04
N GLY A 387 -7.27 2.83 0.87
CA GLY A 387 -8.67 2.82 1.27
C GLY A 387 -9.62 3.17 0.12
N ALA A 388 -9.27 4.17 -0.69
CA ALA A 388 -10.04 4.55 -1.87
C ALA A 388 -10.07 3.42 -2.91
N PHE A 389 -8.95 2.72 -3.10
CA PHE A 389 -8.88 1.56 -3.97
C PHE A 389 -9.83 0.44 -3.50
N VAL A 390 -9.85 0.12 -2.20
CA VAL A 390 -10.76 -0.89 -1.65
C VAL A 390 -12.22 -0.46 -1.73
N PHE A 391 -12.55 0.81 -1.42
CA PHE A 391 -13.92 1.31 -1.59
C PHE A 391 -14.40 1.26 -3.05
N LEU A 392 -13.51 1.53 -4.01
CA LEU A 392 -13.81 1.37 -5.44
C LEU A 392 -14.11 -0.09 -5.78
N LEU A 393 -13.30 -1.04 -5.30
CA LEU A 393 -13.53 -2.47 -5.51
C LEU A 393 -14.81 -2.99 -4.83
N ALA A 394 -15.16 -2.44 -3.66
CA ALA A 394 -16.39 -2.77 -2.95
C ALA A 394 -17.66 -2.20 -3.61
N GLY A 395 -17.51 -1.39 -4.67
CA GLY A 395 -18.64 -0.76 -5.35
C GLY A 395 -19.27 0.37 -4.55
N TYR A 396 -18.48 1.12 -3.77
CA TYR A 396 -18.94 2.34 -3.11
C TYR A 396 -19.21 3.44 -4.16
N THR A 397 -20.42 3.43 -4.72
CA THR A 397 -20.89 4.46 -5.64
C THR A 397 -21.67 5.55 -4.90
N PRO A 398 -21.79 6.76 -5.48
CA PRO A 398 -22.68 7.77 -4.94
C PRO A 398 -24.08 7.18 -4.77
N VAL A 399 -24.63 7.33 -3.56
CA VAL A 399 -26.06 7.15 -3.34
C VAL A 399 -26.74 8.33 -4.04
N ASP A 400 -27.24 8.10 -5.25
CA ASP A 400 -28.07 9.08 -5.93
C ASP A 400 -29.31 9.35 -5.05
N ARG A 401 -29.61 10.62 -4.84
CA ARG A 401 -30.82 11.07 -4.14
C ARG A 401 -31.96 11.27 -5.13
#